data_AF-A0A9D3M9Y3-F1
#
_entry.id   AF-A0A9D3M9Y3-F1
#
_cell.length_a   1.000
_cell.length_b   1.000
_cell.length_c   1.000
_cell.angle_alpha   90.00
_cell.angle_beta   90.00
_cell.angle_gamma   90.00
#
_symmetry.space_group_name_H-M   'P 1'
#
loop_
_entity.id
_entity.type
_entity.pdbx_description
1 polymer ?
#
loop_
_entity_poly.entity_id
_entity_poly.type
_entity_poly.pdbx_seq_one_letter_code
_entity_poly.pdbx_strand_id
1 'polypeptide(L)'
;MLPGALHILLEEAVFQKWLTVERKMAVEKVDAMLSAEGAWSSQYRDISDMDELKAPECAETFMTLLLVITDRYRSLPCSRAQLSFLALQRELVDDFRIRLTQVMKEDSRCPLGSRYCAILNAANYISTVLSDWADNVFFLQLQQAAVTLGEEGLLGLLERLRGDMLGRLLEAVMREVREKAQPYIRDRWLSLPSQLDQATMSLSSSACPMMLCLRDRLLQLQQLLCLPLFQSFWQRPVPVPGRDPVQPL
;
A
#
# COMPACT_ATOMS: atom_id res chain seq x y z
N MET A 1 3.40 13.85 -45.94
CA MET A 1 2.54 13.35 -44.85
C MET A 1 1.36 14.31 -44.74
N LEU A 2 0.12 13.82 -44.78
CA LEU A 2 -1.05 14.67 -44.55
C LEU A 2 -0.99 15.21 -43.11
N PRO A 3 -1.28 16.50 -42.87
CA PRO A 3 -1.39 17.02 -41.51
C PRO A 3 -2.58 16.32 -40.84
N GLY A 4 -2.30 15.35 -39.97
CA GLY A 4 -3.34 14.64 -39.24
C GLY A 4 -4.16 15.59 -38.35
N ALA A 5 -5.39 15.21 -38.01
CA ALA A 5 -6.32 16.02 -37.21
C ALA A 5 -5.83 16.37 -35.79
N LEU A 6 -4.67 15.81 -35.37
CA LEU A 6 -3.99 16.08 -34.10
C LEU A 6 -3.76 17.56 -33.84
N HIS A 7 -3.43 18.37 -34.86
CA HIS A 7 -3.22 19.80 -34.69
C HIS A 7 -4.48 20.54 -34.20
N ILE A 8 -5.66 20.11 -34.65
CA ILE A 8 -6.96 20.67 -34.24
C ILE A 8 -7.24 20.31 -32.78
N LEU A 9 -6.97 19.06 -32.38
CA LEU A 9 -7.16 18.61 -30.99
C LEU A 9 -6.23 19.31 -29.99
N LEU A 10 -5.10 19.84 -30.47
CA LEU A 10 -4.11 20.57 -29.66
C LEU A 10 -4.34 22.10 -29.65
N GLU A 11 -5.32 22.60 -30.40
CA GLU A 11 -5.80 23.98 -30.24
C GLU A 11 -6.36 24.18 -28.84
N GLU A 12 -5.99 25.27 -28.18
CA GLU A 12 -6.22 25.47 -26.74
C GLU A 12 -7.68 25.21 -26.32
N ALA A 13 -8.65 25.77 -27.04
CA ALA A 13 -10.07 25.62 -26.71
C ALA A 13 -10.56 24.17 -26.86
N VAL A 14 -10.02 23.41 -27.82
CA VAL A 14 -10.39 22.00 -28.05
C VAL A 14 -9.67 21.11 -27.05
N PHE A 15 -8.39 21.37 -26.81
CA PHE A 15 -7.56 20.65 -25.86
C PHE A 15 -8.12 20.74 -24.44
N GLN A 16 -8.51 21.93 -23.98
CA GLN A 16 -9.10 22.10 -22.65
C GLN A 16 -10.42 21.33 -22.50
N LYS A 17 -11.25 21.29 -23.56
CA LYS A 17 -12.48 20.47 -23.56
C LYS A 17 -12.17 18.99 -23.50
N TRP A 18 -11.17 18.54 -24.27
CA TRP A 18 -10.73 17.15 -24.22
C TRP A 18 -10.23 16.78 -22.81
N LEU A 19 -9.34 17.58 -22.22
CA LEU A 19 -8.84 17.36 -20.87
C LEU A 19 -9.96 17.35 -19.83
N THR A 20 -10.96 18.22 -19.97
CA THR A 20 -12.16 18.24 -19.11
C THR A 20 -12.97 16.95 -19.20
N VAL A 21 -13.18 16.44 -20.42
CA VAL A 21 -13.87 15.16 -20.64
C VAL A 21 -13.06 14.01 -20.05
N GLU A 22 -11.75 13.96 -20.30
CA GLU A 22 -10.88 12.91 -19.77
C GLU A 22 -10.92 12.89 -18.24
N ARG A 23 -10.78 14.07 -17.61
CA ARG A 23 -10.89 14.23 -16.16
C ARG A 23 -12.21 13.70 -15.63
N LYS A 24 -13.33 14.11 -16.24
CA LYS A 24 -14.67 13.68 -15.83
C LYS A 24 -14.80 12.15 -15.91
N MET A 25 -14.41 11.55 -17.03
CA MET A 25 -14.49 10.10 -17.22
C MET A 25 -13.58 9.34 -16.24
N ALA A 26 -12.37 9.86 -15.97
CA ALA A 26 -11.45 9.26 -15.02
C ALA A 26 -12.00 9.28 -13.59
N VAL A 27 -12.55 10.42 -13.14
CA VAL A 27 -13.17 10.54 -11.81
C VAL A 27 -14.36 9.60 -11.66
N GLU A 28 -15.26 9.57 -12.65
CA GLU A 28 -16.41 8.64 -12.65
C GLU A 28 -15.95 7.17 -12.58
N LYS A 29 -14.85 6.82 -13.28
CA LYS A 29 -14.28 5.48 -13.24
C LYS A 29 -13.67 5.15 -11.87
N VAL A 30 -13.03 6.12 -11.21
CA VAL A 30 -12.50 5.98 -9.83
C VAL A 30 -13.63 5.78 -8.83
N ASP A 31 -14.73 6.54 -8.95
CA ASP A 31 -15.91 6.40 -8.08
C ASP A 31 -16.53 4.99 -8.21
N ALA A 32 -16.67 4.52 -9.46
CA ALA A 32 -17.23 3.21 -9.75
C ALA A 32 -16.35 2.07 -9.22
N MET A 33 -15.03 2.13 -9.38
CA MET A 33 -14.14 1.02 -8.98
C MET A 33 -14.02 0.84 -7.47
N LEU A 34 -14.07 1.92 -6.68
CA LEU A 34 -14.03 1.82 -5.20
C LEU A 34 -15.35 1.32 -4.61
N SER A 35 -16.46 1.55 -5.32
CA SER A 35 -17.81 1.13 -4.94
C SER A 35 -18.20 -0.24 -5.50
N ALA A 36 -17.35 -0.84 -6.33
CA ALA A 36 -17.63 -2.13 -6.96
C ALA A 36 -17.70 -3.25 -5.93
N GLU A 37 -18.60 -4.20 -6.16
CA GLU A 37 -18.61 -5.46 -5.42
C GLU A 37 -17.29 -6.19 -5.70
N GLY A 38 -16.56 -6.59 -4.64
CA GLY A 38 -15.24 -7.21 -4.81
C GLY A 38 -14.07 -6.24 -4.99
N ALA A 39 -14.30 -4.92 -4.92
CA ALA A 39 -13.23 -3.91 -5.05
C ALA A 39 -12.00 -4.17 -4.16
N TRP A 40 -12.21 -4.77 -2.98
CA TRP A 40 -11.18 -5.05 -1.97
C TRP A 40 -10.76 -6.53 -1.91
N SER A 41 -11.15 -7.35 -2.88
CA SER A 41 -10.63 -8.71 -3.06
C SER A 41 -9.54 -8.75 -4.11
N SER A 42 -8.54 -9.62 -3.90
CA SER A 42 -7.62 -10.00 -4.96
C SER A 42 -8.32 -10.93 -5.94
N GLN A 43 -8.06 -10.72 -7.24
CA GLN A 43 -8.62 -11.51 -8.34
C GLN A 43 -8.02 -12.93 -8.43
N TYR A 44 -6.83 -13.16 -7.84
CA TYR A 44 -6.02 -14.36 -8.07
C TYR A 44 -5.88 -15.27 -6.84
N ARG A 45 -6.80 -15.19 -5.86
CA ARG A 45 -6.72 -15.97 -4.60
C ARG A 45 -6.56 -17.48 -4.77
N ASP A 46 -6.99 -18.04 -5.90
CA ASP A 46 -6.98 -19.49 -6.16
C ASP A 46 -5.76 -19.98 -6.97
N ILE A 47 -4.83 -19.07 -7.32
CA ILE A 47 -3.62 -19.39 -8.08
C ILE A 47 -2.40 -19.09 -7.20
N SER A 48 -1.98 -20.07 -6.41
CA SER A 48 -0.96 -19.94 -5.35
C SER A 48 0.38 -19.39 -5.80
N ASP A 49 0.72 -19.54 -7.08
CA ASP A 49 2.06 -19.29 -7.61
C ASP A 49 2.16 -17.94 -8.35
N MET A 50 1.05 -17.20 -8.50
CA MET A 50 1.02 -15.95 -9.29
C MET A 50 0.70 -14.69 -8.50
N ASP A 51 0.03 -14.78 -7.34
CA ASP A 51 -0.41 -13.58 -6.60
C ASP A 51 0.57 -13.18 -5.48
N GLU A 52 1.84 -12.92 -5.84
CA GLU A 52 2.82 -12.39 -4.88
C GLU A 52 2.45 -11.00 -4.36
N LEU A 53 1.69 -10.24 -5.16
CA LEU A 53 1.35 -8.83 -4.92
C LEU A 53 0.05 -8.64 -4.12
N LYS A 54 -0.86 -9.61 -4.14
CA LYS A 54 -2.16 -9.58 -3.44
C LYS A 54 -2.92 -8.28 -3.60
N ALA A 55 -2.77 -7.67 -4.78
CA ALA A 55 -3.37 -6.40 -5.10
C ALA A 55 -4.90 -6.58 -5.20
N PRO A 56 -5.70 -5.72 -4.56
CA PRO A 56 -7.14 -5.77 -4.76
C PRO A 56 -7.52 -5.21 -6.14
N GLU A 57 -8.66 -5.67 -6.66
CA GLU A 57 -9.19 -5.28 -7.98
C GLU A 57 -9.24 -3.76 -8.19
N CYS A 58 -9.58 -2.98 -7.16
CA CYS A 58 -9.63 -1.53 -7.28
C CYS A 58 -8.26 -0.92 -7.63
N ALA A 59 -7.17 -1.46 -7.10
CA ALA A 59 -5.82 -0.97 -7.33
C ALA A 59 -5.31 -1.32 -8.73
N GLU A 60 -5.60 -2.54 -9.19
CA GLU A 60 -5.27 -2.98 -10.57
C GLU A 60 -6.04 -2.18 -11.62
N THR A 61 -7.35 -1.98 -11.38
CA THR A 61 -8.21 -1.17 -12.24
C THR A 61 -7.74 0.27 -12.28
N PHE A 62 -7.33 0.82 -11.13
CA PHE A 62 -6.78 2.17 -11.03
C PHE A 62 -5.49 2.32 -11.85
N MET A 63 -4.53 1.40 -11.71
CA MET A 63 -3.30 1.45 -12.50
C MET A 63 -3.55 1.27 -14.00
N THR A 64 -4.53 0.44 -14.37
CA THR A 64 -4.97 0.29 -15.77
C THR A 64 -5.55 1.60 -16.32
N LEU A 65 -6.38 2.30 -15.54
CA LEU A 65 -6.90 3.63 -15.91
C LEU A 65 -5.75 4.61 -16.17
N LEU A 66 -4.75 4.65 -15.30
CA LEU A 66 -3.58 5.50 -15.49
C LEU A 66 -2.81 5.12 -16.76
N LEU A 67 -2.60 3.83 -17.04
CA LEU A 67 -1.95 3.38 -18.28
C LEU A 67 -2.71 3.83 -19.53
N VAL A 68 -4.03 3.71 -19.53
CA VAL A 68 -4.88 4.18 -20.65
C VAL A 68 -4.73 5.69 -20.85
N ILE A 69 -4.71 6.48 -19.77
CA ILE A 69 -4.43 7.92 -19.86
C ILE A 69 -3.01 8.15 -20.41
N THR A 70 -2.00 7.42 -19.94
CA THR A 70 -0.62 7.50 -20.45
C THR A 70 -0.55 7.25 -21.95
N ASP A 71 -1.23 6.22 -22.45
CA ASP A 71 -1.22 5.91 -23.88
C ASP A 71 -1.76 7.06 -24.74
N ARG A 72 -2.81 7.75 -24.26
CA ARG A 72 -3.41 8.90 -24.97
C ARG A 72 -2.43 10.06 -25.17
N TYR A 73 -1.59 10.36 -24.18
CA TYR A 73 -0.69 11.51 -24.26
C TYR A 73 0.75 11.17 -24.66
N ARG A 74 1.16 9.90 -24.55
CA ARG A 74 2.53 9.45 -24.85
C ARG A 74 3.01 9.87 -26.23
N SER A 75 2.17 9.75 -27.26
CA SER A 75 2.52 10.08 -28.64
C SER A 75 2.19 11.52 -29.05
N LEU A 76 1.75 12.38 -28.12
CA LEU A 76 1.44 13.78 -28.46
C LEU A 76 2.72 14.53 -28.84
N PRO A 77 2.70 15.31 -29.95
CA PRO A 77 3.87 16.05 -30.42
C PRO A 77 4.21 17.29 -29.57
N CYS A 78 3.35 17.64 -28.60
CA CYS A 78 3.45 18.87 -27.82
C CYS A 78 3.69 18.58 -26.33
N SER A 79 4.84 18.99 -25.81
CA SER A 79 5.20 18.77 -24.39
C SER A 79 4.24 19.43 -23.42
N ARG A 80 3.67 20.60 -23.75
CA ARG A 80 2.65 21.27 -22.93
C ARG A 80 1.42 20.37 -22.71
N ALA A 81 0.94 19.72 -23.78
CA ALA A 81 -0.20 18.82 -23.69
C ALA A 81 0.12 17.57 -22.86
N GLN A 82 1.32 16.99 -23.05
CA GLN A 82 1.80 15.86 -22.24
C GLN A 82 1.85 16.22 -20.75
N LEU A 83 2.37 17.41 -20.42
CA LEU A 83 2.43 17.90 -19.05
C LEU A 83 1.04 18.13 -18.43
N SER A 84 0.06 18.62 -19.20
CA SER A 84 -1.32 18.76 -18.72
C SER A 84 -1.97 17.41 -18.38
N PHE A 85 -1.72 16.36 -19.18
CA PHE A 85 -2.20 15.02 -18.84
C PHE A 85 -1.43 14.39 -17.68
N LEU A 86 -0.13 14.62 -17.58
CA LEU A 86 0.65 14.18 -16.43
C LEU A 86 0.15 14.84 -15.14
N ALA A 87 -0.21 16.12 -15.18
CA ALA A 87 -0.84 16.81 -14.05
C ALA A 87 -2.17 16.14 -13.67
N LEU A 88 -3.04 15.84 -14.64
CA LEU A 88 -4.26 15.08 -14.38
C LEU A 88 -3.99 13.72 -13.73
N GLN A 89 -2.98 12.96 -14.20
CA GLN A 89 -2.62 11.68 -13.58
C GLN A 89 -2.15 11.85 -12.14
N ARG A 90 -1.34 12.86 -11.84
CA ARG A 90 -0.89 13.17 -10.48
C ARG A 90 -2.06 13.52 -9.57
N GLU A 91 -3.00 14.34 -10.05
CA GLU A 91 -4.22 14.67 -9.33
C GLU A 91 -5.07 13.43 -9.02
N LEU A 92 -5.22 12.51 -9.98
CA LEU A 92 -5.95 11.25 -9.78
C LEU A 92 -5.28 10.35 -8.74
N VAL A 93 -3.95 10.24 -8.74
CA VAL A 93 -3.21 9.45 -7.74
C VAL A 93 -3.31 10.09 -6.35
N ASP A 94 -3.27 11.42 -6.25
CA ASP A 94 -3.43 12.13 -4.99
C ASP A 94 -4.83 11.92 -4.40
N ASP A 95 -5.88 12.08 -5.23
CA ASP A 95 -7.26 11.82 -4.85
C ASP A 95 -7.45 10.35 -4.42
N PHE A 96 -6.94 9.40 -5.19
CA PHE A 96 -7.01 7.97 -4.84
C PHE A 96 -6.32 7.69 -3.49
N ARG A 97 -5.13 8.27 -3.23
CA ARG A 97 -4.45 8.14 -1.92
C ARG A 97 -5.30 8.70 -0.78
N ILE A 98 -5.93 9.86 -0.98
CA ILE A 98 -6.83 10.46 0.03
C ILE A 98 -7.98 9.51 0.34
N ARG A 99 -8.61 8.93 -0.69
CA ARG A 99 -9.69 7.95 -0.53
C ARG A 99 -9.22 6.67 0.16
N LEU A 100 -8.05 6.12 -0.20
CA LEU A 100 -7.45 4.98 0.53
C LEU A 100 -7.27 5.31 2.02
N THR A 101 -6.82 6.52 2.34
CA THR A 101 -6.66 6.98 3.72
C THR A 101 -8.00 7.07 4.45
N GLN A 102 -9.08 7.51 3.78
CA GLN A 102 -10.41 7.57 4.35
C GLN A 102 -10.95 6.17 4.66
N VAL A 103 -10.91 5.26 3.69
CA VAL A 103 -11.38 3.88 3.90
C VAL A 103 -10.54 3.16 4.96
N MET A 104 -9.22 3.39 5.00
CA MET A 104 -8.35 2.89 6.07
C MET A 104 -8.83 3.34 7.46
N LYS A 105 -9.27 4.60 7.59
CA LYS A 105 -9.70 5.17 8.88
C LYS A 105 -11.00 4.55 9.36
N GLU A 106 -11.91 4.21 8.45
CA GLU A 106 -13.14 3.50 8.77
C GLU A 106 -12.84 2.11 9.37
N ASP A 107 -11.85 1.42 8.81
CA ASP A 107 -11.44 0.07 9.24
C ASP A 107 -10.40 0.07 10.38
N SER A 108 -9.99 1.24 10.89
CA SER A 108 -8.89 1.33 11.88
C SER A 108 -9.18 0.65 13.21
N ARG A 109 -10.46 0.34 13.49
CA ARG A 109 -10.89 -0.40 14.69
C ARG A 109 -10.54 -1.89 14.58
N CYS A 110 -10.39 -2.43 13.37
CA CYS A 110 -10.03 -3.81 13.11
C CYS A 110 -8.81 -3.89 12.17
N PRO A 111 -7.62 -3.48 12.65
CA PRO A 111 -6.41 -3.41 11.80
C PRO A 111 -5.97 -4.79 11.29
N LEU A 112 -6.32 -5.88 11.97
CA LEU A 112 -6.04 -7.26 11.54
C LEU A 112 -7.10 -7.83 10.57
N GLY A 113 -8.08 -7.01 10.17
CA GLY A 113 -9.12 -7.41 9.22
C GLY A 113 -8.59 -7.56 7.79
N SER A 114 -9.28 -8.39 7.00
CA SER A 114 -8.95 -8.63 5.60
C SER A 114 -9.01 -7.35 4.76
N ARG A 115 -10.00 -6.49 4.98
CA ARG A 115 -10.15 -5.21 4.26
C ARG A 115 -9.02 -4.24 4.58
N TYR A 116 -8.60 -4.15 5.85
CA TYR A 116 -7.46 -3.32 6.24
C TYR A 116 -6.17 -3.76 5.53
N CYS A 117 -5.93 -5.07 5.45
CA CYS A 117 -4.79 -5.64 4.74
C CYS A 117 -4.89 -5.42 3.22
N ALA A 118 -6.09 -5.52 2.63
CA ALA A 118 -6.32 -5.24 1.21
C ALA A 118 -6.02 -3.78 0.85
N ILE A 119 -6.42 -2.81 1.69
CA ILE A 119 -6.08 -1.39 1.52
C ILE A 119 -4.55 -1.19 1.57
N LEU A 120 -3.87 -1.92 2.45
CA LEU A 120 -2.42 -1.85 2.57
C LEU A 120 -1.72 -2.42 1.33
N ASN A 121 -2.20 -3.56 0.82
CA ASN A 121 -1.71 -4.13 -0.43
C ASN A 121 -1.96 -3.18 -1.61
N ALA A 122 -3.12 -2.50 -1.67
CA ALA A 122 -3.41 -1.49 -2.70
C ALA A 122 -2.39 -0.35 -2.68
N ALA A 123 -2.16 0.25 -1.51
CA ALA A 123 -1.20 1.33 -1.35
C ALA A 123 0.22 0.91 -1.73
N ASN A 124 0.63 -0.30 -1.32
CA ASN A 124 1.93 -0.85 -1.68
C ASN A 124 2.07 -1.12 -3.19
N TYR A 125 1.07 -1.76 -3.79
CA TYR A 125 1.05 -2.07 -5.22
C TYR A 125 1.18 -0.80 -6.07
N ILE A 126 0.35 0.21 -5.78
CA ILE A 126 0.39 1.50 -6.48
C ILE A 126 1.75 2.17 -6.29
N SER A 127 2.29 2.18 -5.07
CA SER A 127 3.61 2.75 -4.79
C SER A 127 4.72 2.05 -5.57
N THR A 128 4.70 0.72 -5.67
CA THR A 128 5.68 -0.06 -6.43
C THR A 128 5.60 0.26 -7.92
N VAL A 129 4.40 0.19 -8.51
CA VAL A 129 4.23 0.46 -9.95
C VAL A 129 4.60 1.91 -10.30
N LEU A 130 4.23 2.88 -9.46
CA LEU A 130 4.59 4.28 -9.67
C LEU A 130 6.09 4.53 -9.48
N SER A 131 6.77 3.78 -8.61
CA SER A 131 8.24 3.83 -8.49
C SER A 131 8.89 3.34 -9.79
N ASP A 132 8.42 2.21 -10.34
CA ASP A 132 8.92 1.68 -11.61
C ASP A 132 8.67 2.66 -12.76
N TRP A 133 7.55 3.38 -12.72
CA TRP A 133 7.25 4.44 -13.69
C TRP A 133 8.17 5.64 -13.53
N ALA A 134 8.52 6.01 -12.29
CA ALA A 134 9.44 7.11 -12.03
C ALA A 134 10.84 6.84 -12.60
N ASP A 135 11.24 5.56 -12.73
CA ASP A 135 12.51 5.15 -13.35
C ASP A 135 12.42 4.99 -14.88
N ASN A 136 11.22 5.08 -15.46
CA ASN A 136 11.03 4.99 -16.91
C ASN A 136 11.48 6.29 -17.60
N VAL A 137 12.30 6.17 -18.65
CA VAL A 137 12.86 7.29 -19.42
C VAL A 137 11.80 8.31 -19.86
N PHE A 138 10.62 7.84 -20.28
CA PHE A 138 9.54 8.72 -20.71
C PHE A 138 9.04 9.63 -19.58
N PHE A 139 8.78 9.05 -18.39
CA PHE A 139 8.31 9.81 -17.24
C PHE A 139 9.40 10.67 -16.62
N LEU A 140 10.66 10.21 -16.62
CA LEU A 140 11.81 11.01 -16.19
C LEU A 140 11.94 12.31 -17.01
N GLN A 141 11.81 12.21 -18.34
CA GLN A 141 11.86 13.37 -19.23
C GLN A 141 10.72 14.36 -18.96
N LEU A 142 9.49 13.85 -18.78
CA LEU A 142 8.34 14.70 -18.46
C LEU A 142 8.47 15.34 -17.07
N GLN A 143 8.98 14.60 -16.09
CA GLN A 143 9.18 15.10 -14.74
C GLN A 143 10.27 16.17 -14.73
N GLN A 144 11.37 16.00 -15.45
CA GLN A 144 12.39 17.04 -15.60
C GLN A 144 11.80 18.33 -16.18
N ALA A 145 10.87 18.21 -17.14
CA ALA A 145 10.14 19.36 -17.68
C ALA A 145 9.15 20.00 -16.69
N ALA A 146 8.74 19.27 -15.63
CA ALA A 146 7.77 19.69 -14.63
C ALA A 146 8.36 20.17 -13.27
N VAL A 147 9.65 19.89 -12.98
CA VAL A 147 10.28 19.94 -11.64
C VAL A 147 10.45 21.34 -11.01
N THR A 148 9.73 22.37 -11.45
CA THR A 148 9.89 23.74 -10.92
C THR A 148 9.22 24.03 -9.56
N LEU A 149 8.60 23.06 -8.86
CA LEU A 149 7.62 23.39 -7.79
C LEU A 149 7.80 22.78 -6.38
N GLY A 150 8.84 21.98 -6.10
CA GLY A 150 9.17 21.61 -4.70
C GLY A 150 8.09 20.85 -3.91
N GLU A 151 7.15 20.18 -4.60
CA GLU A 151 6.12 19.35 -3.96
C GLU A 151 6.72 18.07 -3.37
N GLU A 152 6.32 17.69 -2.15
CA GLU A 152 6.59 16.33 -1.65
C GLU A 152 6.09 15.32 -2.67
N GLY A 153 6.99 14.44 -3.13
CA GLY A 153 6.64 13.44 -4.12
C GLY A 153 5.49 12.57 -3.62
N LEU A 154 4.46 12.42 -4.45
CA LEU A 154 3.27 11.61 -4.16
C LEU A 154 3.60 10.17 -3.72
N LEU A 155 4.72 9.63 -4.20
CA LEU A 155 5.32 8.38 -3.73
C LEU A 155 5.61 8.41 -2.22
N GLY A 156 6.27 9.46 -1.70
CA GLY A 156 6.56 9.60 -0.28
C GLY A 156 5.29 9.66 0.59
N LEU A 157 4.19 10.23 0.07
CA LEU A 157 2.91 10.25 0.77
C LEU A 157 2.24 8.87 0.81
N LEU A 158 2.35 8.07 -0.26
CA LEU A 158 1.92 6.66 -0.28
C LEU A 158 2.79 5.80 0.65
N GLU A 159 4.10 6.01 0.66
CA GLU A 159 5.03 5.30 1.55
C GLU A 159 4.76 5.59 3.02
N ARG A 160 4.47 6.85 3.36
CA ARG A 160 4.06 7.24 4.71
C ARG A 160 2.76 6.58 5.12
N LEU A 161 1.73 6.58 4.27
CA LEU A 161 0.47 5.88 4.53
C LEU A 161 0.71 4.40 4.81
N ARG A 162 1.51 3.72 3.97
CA ARG A 162 1.91 2.33 4.17
C ARG A 162 2.63 2.13 5.50
N GLY A 163 3.57 3.02 5.82
CA GLY A 163 4.35 2.98 7.06
C GLY A 163 3.49 3.05 8.31
N ASP A 164 2.54 4.00 8.32
CA ASP A 164 1.56 4.21 9.40
C ASP A 164 0.63 3.00 9.56
N MET A 165 0.14 2.45 8.44
CA MET A 165 -0.70 1.26 8.45
C MET A 165 0.03 0.03 9.00
N LEU A 166 1.28 -0.20 8.56
CA LEU A 166 2.12 -1.28 9.10
C LEU A 166 2.40 -1.10 10.60
N GLY A 167 2.57 0.14 11.06
CA GLY A 167 2.73 0.44 12.49
C GLY A 167 1.51 0.02 13.30
N ARG A 168 0.31 0.38 12.84
CA ARG A 168 -0.96 0.01 13.49
C ARG A 168 -1.20 -1.50 13.51
N LEU A 169 -0.82 -2.20 12.43
CA LEU A 169 -0.84 -3.66 12.39
C LEU A 169 0.06 -4.26 13.47
N LEU A 170 1.30 -3.77 13.58
CA LEU A 170 2.26 -4.25 14.56
C LEU A 170 1.77 -4.01 15.99
N GLU A 171 1.27 -2.81 16.27
CA GLU A 171 0.69 -2.48 17.58
C GLU A 171 -0.48 -3.40 17.93
N ALA A 172 -1.35 -3.72 16.98
CA ALA A 172 -2.48 -4.62 17.20
C ALA A 172 -2.05 -6.05 17.53
N VAL A 173 -1.11 -6.61 16.77
CA VAL A 173 -0.55 -7.95 17.08
C VAL A 173 0.13 -7.94 18.44
N MET A 174 0.98 -6.96 18.70
CA MET A 174 1.71 -6.88 19.96
C MET A 174 0.79 -6.70 21.16
N ARG A 175 -0.33 -5.98 21.02
CA ARG A 175 -1.35 -5.85 22.07
C ARG A 175 -1.95 -7.21 22.43
N GLU A 176 -2.36 -8.00 21.44
CA GLU A 176 -2.91 -9.34 21.69
C GLU A 176 -1.88 -10.29 22.31
N VAL A 177 -0.64 -10.28 21.80
CA VAL A 177 0.45 -11.11 22.35
C VAL A 177 0.73 -10.73 23.80
N ARG A 178 0.79 -9.43 24.14
CA ARG A 178 1.01 -8.96 25.51
C ARG A 178 -0.11 -9.35 26.47
N GLU A 179 -1.36 -9.36 26.00
CA GLU A 179 -2.50 -9.85 26.78
C GLU A 179 -2.35 -11.35 27.07
N LYS A 180 -2.01 -12.15 26.05
CA LYS A 180 -1.82 -13.60 26.20
C LYS A 180 -0.53 -13.99 26.93
N ALA A 181 0.44 -13.09 27.04
CA ALA A 181 1.68 -13.30 27.77
C ALA A 181 1.55 -13.11 29.30
N GLN A 182 0.42 -12.59 29.81
CA GLN A 182 0.24 -12.33 31.25
C GLN A 182 0.52 -13.55 32.16
N PRO A 183 0.09 -14.78 31.82
CA PRO A 183 0.41 -15.97 32.63
C PRO A 183 1.92 -16.22 32.71
N TYR A 184 2.60 -16.17 31.57
CA TYR A 184 4.05 -16.36 31.46
C TYR A 184 4.86 -15.32 32.25
N ILE A 185 4.45 -14.05 32.21
CA ILE A 185 5.12 -12.97 32.93
C ILE A 185 5.03 -13.17 34.45
N ARG A 186 3.95 -13.80 34.94
CA ARG A 186 3.71 -14.05 36.36
C ARG A 186 4.36 -15.33 36.87
N ASP A 187 5.04 -16.09 36.01
CA ASP A 187 5.74 -17.30 36.42
C ASP A 187 6.88 -16.97 37.37
N ARG A 188 7.02 -17.83 38.38
CA ARG A 188 8.07 -17.72 39.38
C ARG A 188 9.32 -18.45 38.90
N TRP A 189 9.97 -17.90 37.88
CA TRP A 189 11.16 -18.48 37.24
C TRP A 189 12.27 -18.87 38.22
N LEU A 190 12.44 -18.08 39.29
CA LEU A 190 13.44 -18.33 40.33
C LEU A 190 13.12 -19.52 41.26
N SER A 191 11.91 -20.08 41.17
CA SER A 191 11.45 -21.22 41.98
C SER A 191 11.30 -22.52 41.18
N LEU A 192 11.78 -22.54 39.94
CA LEU A 192 11.70 -23.74 39.09
C LEU A 192 12.62 -24.85 39.61
N PRO A 193 12.18 -26.13 39.60
CA PRO A 193 13.02 -27.28 39.92
C PRO A 193 14.25 -27.33 39.00
N SER A 194 15.34 -27.93 39.49
CA SER A 194 16.59 -28.01 38.73
C SER A 194 16.38 -28.72 37.40
N GLN A 195 17.14 -28.33 36.37
CA GLN A 195 17.07 -28.85 34.99
C GLN A 195 17.17 -30.39 34.88
N LEU A 196 17.67 -31.07 35.93
CA LEU A 196 17.77 -32.53 36.00
C LEU A 196 16.41 -33.24 36.07
N ASP A 197 15.36 -32.56 36.57
CA ASP A 197 13.99 -33.11 36.71
C ASP A 197 13.11 -32.84 35.46
N GLN A 198 13.59 -31.99 34.53
CA GLN A 198 12.86 -31.56 33.34
C GLN A 198 13.33 -32.35 32.11
N ALA A 199 13.04 -33.65 32.08
CA ALA A 199 13.46 -34.57 31.01
C ALA A 199 12.83 -34.28 29.61
N THR A 200 12.01 -33.22 29.48
CA THR A 200 11.35 -32.86 28.22
C THR A 200 11.56 -31.38 27.94
N MET A 201 12.29 -31.07 26.86
CA MET A 201 12.48 -29.69 26.37
C MET A 201 11.22 -29.20 25.66
N SER A 202 10.13 -29.00 26.42
CA SER A 202 8.86 -28.48 25.94
C SER A 202 8.68 -27.00 26.31
N LEU A 203 7.94 -26.25 25.48
CA LEU A 203 7.47 -24.91 25.83
C LEU A 203 6.73 -24.94 27.18
N SER A 204 6.90 -23.91 28.01
CA SER A 204 6.13 -23.79 29.24
C SER A 204 4.64 -23.68 28.91
N SER A 205 3.79 -24.35 29.69
CA SER A 205 2.34 -24.30 29.51
C SER A 205 1.79 -22.86 29.61
N SER A 206 2.44 -22.01 30.41
CA SER A 206 2.16 -20.58 30.56
C SER A 206 2.54 -19.74 29.33
N ALA A 207 3.56 -20.15 28.54
CA ALA A 207 3.97 -19.51 27.29
C ALA A 207 3.06 -19.89 26.12
N CYS A 208 2.44 -21.08 26.18
CA CYS A 208 1.68 -21.63 25.06
C CYS A 208 0.64 -20.65 24.48
N PRO A 209 -0.19 -19.94 25.28
CA PRO A 209 -1.16 -18.98 24.75
C PRO A 209 -0.55 -17.84 23.93
N MET A 210 0.60 -17.28 24.35
CA MET A 210 1.24 -16.18 23.62
C MET A 210 1.87 -16.68 22.30
N MET A 211 2.47 -17.87 22.33
CA MET A 211 3.12 -18.46 21.14
C MET A 211 2.09 -18.86 20.09
N LEU A 212 0.96 -19.45 20.51
CA LEU A 212 -0.16 -19.76 19.61
C LEU A 212 -0.76 -18.47 19.02
N CYS A 213 -0.99 -17.45 19.85
CA CYS A 213 -1.47 -16.15 19.38
C CYS A 213 -0.53 -15.54 18.32
N LEU A 214 0.78 -15.53 18.58
CA LEU A 214 1.77 -15.03 17.64
C LEU A 214 1.74 -15.82 16.33
N ARG A 215 1.78 -17.16 16.40
CA ARG A 215 1.71 -18.04 15.23
C ARG A 215 0.46 -17.74 14.39
N ASP A 216 -0.70 -17.69 15.02
CA ASP A 216 -1.97 -17.54 14.33
C ASP A 216 -2.06 -16.17 13.64
N ARG A 217 -1.56 -15.10 14.29
CA ARG A 217 -1.49 -13.77 13.68
C ARG A 217 -0.48 -13.67 12.55
N LEU A 218 0.69 -14.28 12.69
CA LEU A 218 1.67 -14.32 11.61
C LEU A 218 1.15 -15.08 10.40
N LEU A 219 0.51 -16.23 10.62
CA LEU A 219 -0.10 -17.02 9.55
C LEU A 219 -1.22 -16.23 8.86
N GLN A 220 -2.08 -15.56 9.64
CA GLN A 220 -3.13 -14.70 9.10
C GLN A 220 -2.55 -13.57 8.25
N LEU A 221 -1.53 -12.85 8.74
CA LEU A 221 -0.92 -11.75 7.99
C LEU A 221 -0.15 -12.24 6.77
N GLN A 222 0.50 -13.41 6.84
CA GLN A 222 1.15 -14.03 5.69
C GLN A 222 0.14 -14.37 4.59
N GLN A 223 -1.10 -14.74 4.96
CA GLN A 223 -2.17 -15.01 4.00
C GLN A 223 -2.76 -13.71 3.42
N LEU A 224 -2.87 -12.65 4.21
CA LEU A 224 -3.53 -11.41 3.78
C LEU A 224 -2.60 -10.39 3.10
N LEU A 225 -1.34 -10.29 3.52
CA LEU A 225 -0.38 -9.32 3.00
C LEU A 225 0.46 -9.89 1.87
N CYS A 226 0.85 -9.04 0.93
CA CYS A 226 1.85 -9.37 -0.07
C CYS A 226 3.22 -9.63 0.58
N LEU A 227 4.10 -10.38 -0.10
CA LEU A 227 5.36 -10.82 0.49
C LEU A 227 6.26 -9.66 0.97
N PRO A 228 6.49 -8.58 0.19
CA PRO A 228 7.30 -7.44 0.64
C PRO A 228 6.76 -6.76 1.90
N LEU A 229 5.43 -6.64 2.02
CA LEU A 229 4.78 -6.08 3.20
C LEU A 229 4.93 -6.98 4.41
N PHE A 230 4.73 -8.29 4.23
CA PHE A 230 4.91 -9.26 5.31
C PHE A 230 6.35 -9.30 5.81
N GLN A 231 7.34 -9.29 4.90
CA GLN A 231 8.76 -9.22 5.27
C GLN A 231 9.07 -7.93 6.04
N SER A 232 8.56 -6.79 5.56
CA SER A 232 8.72 -5.50 6.24
C SER A 232 8.05 -5.49 7.62
N PHE A 233 6.89 -6.14 7.76
CA PHE A 233 6.21 -6.31 9.05
C PHE A 233 7.02 -7.18 10.01
N TRP A 234 7.48 -8.35 9.54
CA TRP A 234 8.18 -9.35 10.36
C TRP A 234 9.55 -8.87 10.83
N GLN A 235 10.28 -8.15 9.98
CA GLN A 235 11.62 -7.64 10.29
C GLN A 235 11.59 -6.37 11.14
N ARG A 236 10.42 -5.75 11.33
CA ARG A 236 10.31 -4.54 12.16
C ARG A 236 10.64 -4.87 13.62
N PRO A 237 11.53 -4.10 14.26
CA PRO A 237 11.81 -4.30 15.68
C PRO A 237 10.54 -4.05 16.48
N VAL A 238 10.22 -5.00 17.37
CA VAL A 238 9.12 -4.83 18.32
C VAL A 238 9.43 -3.60 19.19
N PRO A 239 8.56 -2.57 19.22
CA PRO A 239 8.80 -1.41 20.05
C PRO A 239 8.86 -1.84 21.52
N VAL A 240 10.06 -1.69 22.11
CA VAL A 240 10.32 -1.95 23.52
C VAL A 240 9.83 -0.73 24.30
N PRO A 241 8.80 -0.84 25.16
CA PRO A 241 8.35 0.30 25.95
C PRO A 241 9.50 0.80 26.84
N GLY A 242 9.86 2.09 26.70
CA GLY A 242 10.88 2.76 27.51
C GLY A 242 12.29 2.84 26.90
N ARG A 243 12.52 2.39 25.66
CA ARG A 243 13.72 2.77 24.89
C ARG A 243 13.34 3.81 23.85
N ASP A 244 13.65 5.08 24.11
CA ASP A 244 13.77 6.05 23.04
C ASP A 244 14.86 5.55 22.06
N PRO A 245 14.69 5.74 20.74
CA PRO A 245 15.75 5.49 19.79
C PRO A 245 16.92 6.39 20.17
N VAL A 246 17.98 5.76 20.68
CA VAL A 246 19.23 6.42 21.04
C VAL A 246 19.66 7.26 19.85
N GLN A 247 19.69 8.59 20.02
CA GLN A 247 20.31 9.50 19.05
C GLN A 247 21.76 9.04 18.87
N PRO A 248 22.23 8.86 17.63
CA PRO A 248 23.63 8.54 17.40
C PRO A 248 24.50 9.70 17.91
N LEU A 249 25.54 9.36 18.65
CA LEU A 249 26.62 10.25 19.11
C LEU A 249 27.35 10.90 17.92
#